data_AF-A0A843F8G6-F1
#
_entry.id   AF-A0A843F8G6-F1
#
_cell.length_a   1.000
_cell.length_b   1.000
_cell.length_c   1.000
_cell.angle_alpha   90.00
_cell.angle_beta   90.00
_cell.angle_gamma   90.00
#
_symmetry.space_group_name_H-M   'P 1'
#
loop_
_entity.id
_entity.type
_entity.pdbx_description
1 polymer ?
#
loop_
_entity_poly.entity_id
_entity_poly.type
_entity_poly.pdbx_seq_one_letter_code
_entity_poly.pdbx_strand_id
1 'polypeptide(L)'
;TRCGYCMPCPHGVDIINCLTEYNIAHMMNDPKASAMQYFSLIDDDSRADSCIDCKECIPFCTQMLDIPKELQKVYEYFGSEFDHF
;
A
#
# COMPACT_ATOMS: atom_id res chain seq x y z
N THR A 1 7.19 9.33 -3.34
CA THR A 1 7.54 9.35 -4.78
C THR A 1 7.07 8.06 -5.44
N ARG A 2 6.32 8.13 -6.55
CA ARG A 2 5.80 6.95 -7.29
C ARG A 2 6.67 6.68 -8.52
N CYS A 3 7.62 5.73 -8.44
CA CYS A 3 8.49 5.37 -9.57
C CYS A 3 7.97 4.17 -10.39
N GLY A 4 7.17 3.27 -9.79
CA GLY A 4 6.51 2.18 -10.50
C GLY A 4 7.37 0.94 -10.81
N TYR A 5 8.67 0.95 -10.55
CA TYR A 5 9.57 -0.16 -10.93
C TYR A 5 9.26 -1.50 -10.26
N CYS A 6 8.65 -1.49 -9.08
CA CYS A 6 8.23 -2.69 -8.35
C CYS A 6 6.92 -3.30 -8.88
N MET A 7 6.34 -2.77 -9.96
CA MET A 7 5.08 -3.21 -10.54
C MET A 7 5.27 -3.81 -11.95
N PRO A 8 4.38 -4.72 -12.39
CA PRO A 8 3.26 -5.29 -11.63
C PRO A 8 3.72 -6.26 -10.54
N CYS A 9 3.02 -6.30 -9.40
CA CYS A 9 3.22 -7.34 -8.41
C CYS A 9 2.67 -8.68 -8.94
N PRO A 10 3.45 -9.78 -8.90
CA PRO A 10 2.97 -11.09 -9.37
C PRO A 10 1.80 -11.65 -8.53
N HIS A 11 1.58 -11.11 -7.34
CA HIS A 11 0.47 -11.46 -6.45
C HIS A 11 -0.70 -10.47 -6.47
N GLY A 12 -0.73 -9.54 -7.44
CA GLY A 12 -1.87 -8.63 -7.63
C GLY A 12 -1.89 -7.39 -6.74
N VAL A 13 -0.98 -7.25 -5.76
CA VAL A 13 -0.94 -6.07 -4.89
C VAL A 13 -0.66 -4.79 -5.69
N ASP A 14 -1.49 -3.77 -5.53
CA ASP A 14 -1.23 -2.41 -6.01
C ASP A 14 -0.32 -1.66 -5.04
N ILE A 15 0.97 -2.02 -5.08
CA ILE A 15 2.02 -1.47 -4.20
C ILE A 15 2.03 0.06 -4.25
N ILE A 16 1.77 0.62 -5.44
CA ILE A 16 1.91 2.04 -5.68
C ILE A 16 0.76 2.82 -5.03
N ASN A 17 -0.49 2.42 -5.23
CA ASN A 17 -1.62 3.11 -4.60
C ASN A 17 -1.66 2.86 -3.09
N CYS A 18 -1.35 1.66 -2.60
CA CYS A 18 -1.26 1.37 -1.17
C CYS A 18 -0.30 2.33 -0.44
N LEU A 19 0.93 2.47 -0.95
CA LEU A 19 1.91 3.38 -0.35
C LEU A 19 1.57 4.85 -0.59
N THR A 20 0.82 5.18 -1.65
CA THR A 20 0.42 6.56 -1.93
C THR A 20 -0.56 7.05 -0.88
N GLU A 21 -1.65 6.32 -0.64
CA GLU A 21 -2.68 6.72 0.33
C GLU A 21 -2.13 6.76 1.75
N TYR A 22 -1.26 5.81 2.11
CA TYR A 22 -0.55 5.84 3.39
C TYR A 22 0.28 7.12 3.58
N ASN A 23 1.04 7.51 2.56
CA ASN A 23 1.84 8.75 2.62
C ASN A 23 0.96 10.00 2.67
N ILE A 24 -0.15 10.04 1.92
CA ILE A 24 -1.09 11.17 1.93
C ILE A 24 -1.72 11.30 3.32
N ALA A 25 -2.14 10.20 3.94
CA ALA A 25 -2.70 10.18 5.28
C ALA A 25 -1.78 10.84 6.29
N HIS A 26 -0.48 10.48 6.26
CA HIS A 26 0.53 11.06 7.13
C HIS A 26 0.86 12.51 6.80
N MET A 27 0.91 12.88 5.51
CA MET A 27 1.25 14.24 5.08
C MET A 27 0.13 15.24 5.42
N MET A 28 -1.13 14.83 5.24
CA MET A 28 -2.31 15.67 5.50
C MET A 28 -2.81 15.56 6.95
N ASN A 29 -2.33 14.57 7.71
CA ASN A 29 -2.85 14.21 9.03
C ASN A 29 -4.38 13.96 9.01
N ASP A 30 -4.86 13.36 7.91
CA ASP A 30 -6.26 13.00 7.67
C ASP A 30 -6.36 11.52 7.23
N PRO A 31 -6.33 10.58 8.20
CA PRO A 31 -6.43 9.15 7.93
C PRO A 31 -7.75 8.76 7.29
N LYS A 32 -8.85 9.43 7.66
CA LYS A 32 -10.19 9.06 7.22
C LYS A 32 -10.41 9.34 5.73
N ALA A 33 -9.96 10.50 5.25
CA ALA A 33 -10.05 10.82 3.83
C ALA A 33 -9.22 9.84 2.98
N SER A 34 -8.01 9.51 3.44
CA SER A 34 -7.11 8.60 2.72
C SER A 34 -7.59 7.15 2.78
N ALA A 35 -8.18 6.72 3.89
CA ALA A 35 -8.82 5.40 4.00
C ALA A 35 -9.96 5.28 2.99
N MET A 36 -10.85 6.29 2.89
CA MET A 36 -11.92 6.28 1.90
C MET A 36 -11.39 6.15 0.47
N GLN A 37 -10.31 6.85 0.12
CA GLN A 37 -9.65 6.70 -1.18
C GLN A 37 -9.04 5.32 -1.37
N TYR A 38 -8.32 4.81 -0.36
CA TYR A 38 -7.72 3.48 -0.36
C TYR A 38 -8.74 2.38 -0.65
N PHE A 39 -9.86 2.36 0.08
CA PHE A 39 -10.92 1.36 -0.08
C PHE A 39 -11.71 1.53 -1.39
N SER A 40 -11.84 2.76 -1.92
CA SER A 40 -12.58 3.03 -3.16
C SER A 40 -11.77 2.82 -4.44
N LEU A 41 -10.45 3.06 -4.40
CA LEU A 41 -9.57 3.01 -5.57
C LEU A 41 -8.88 1.67 -5.77
N ILE A 42 -8.69 0.91 -4.69
CA ILE A 42 -7.94 -0.35 -4.70
C ILE A 42 -8.91 -1.50 -4.44
N ASP A 43 -9.00 -2.40 -5.41
CA ASP A 43 -9.78 -3.63 -5.30
C ASP A 43 -9.34 -4.45 -4.07
N ASP A 44 -10.28 -5.12 -3.41
CA ASP A 44 -10.04 -5.90 -2.19
C ASP A 44 -8.82 -6.84 -2.32
N ASP A 45 -8.73 -7.58 -3.43
CA ASP A 45 -7.64 -8.54 -3.71
C ASP A 45 -6.30 -7.88 -4.12
N SER A 46 -6.26 -6.54 -4.23
CA SER A 46 -5.07 -5.76 -4.60
C SER A 46 -4.54 -4.89 -3.45
N ARG A 47 -5.17 -4.95 -2.28
CA ARG A 47 -4.81 -4.19 -1.09
C ARG A 47 -3.55 -4.71 -0.41
N ALA A 48 -3.07 -3.95 0.58
CA ALA A 48 -1.81 -4.22 1.27
C ALA A 48 -1.81 -5.57 2.03
N ASP A 49 -2.95 -6.05 2.49
CA ASP A 49 -3.16 -7.36 3.12
C ASP A 49 -3.01 -8.54 2.16
N SER A 50 -3.13 -8.30 0.85
CA SER A 50 -2.84 -9.30 -0.19
C SER A 50 -1.34 -9.56 -0.38
N CYS A 51 -0.47 -8.81 0.30
CA CYS A 51 0.97 -9.04 0.27
C CYS A 51 1.38 -10.29 1.05
N ILE A 52 2.02 -11.25 0.38
CA ILE A 52 2.48 -12.50 0.99
C ILE A 52 3.96 -12.50 1.42
N ASP A 53 4.59 -11.32 1.50
CA ASP A 53 6.04 -11.16 1.79
C ASP A 53 6.97 -11.98 0.86
N CYS A 54 6.65 -12.05 -0.45
CA CYS A 54 7.48 -12.78 -1.43
C CYS A 54 8.83 -12.11 -1.75
N LYS A 55 8.94 -10.79 -1.46
CA LYS A 55 10.13 -9.95 -1.66
C LYS A 55 10.58 -9.75 -3.11
N GLU A 56 9.79 -10.17 -4.09
CA GLU A 56 10.11 -10.00 -5.52
C GLU A 56 10.17 -8.53 -5.96
N CYS A 57 9.52 -7.63 -5.25
CA CYS A 57 9.56 -6.19 -5.52
C CYS A 57 10.87 -5.50 -5.07
N ILE A 58 11.63 -6.10 -4.14
CA ILE A 58 12.81 -5.48 -3.52
C ILE A 58 13.91 -5.16 -4.54
N PRO A 59 14.32 -6.09 -5.43
CA PRO A 59 15.39 -5.81 -6.40
C PRO A 59 15.08 -4.65 -7.36
N PHE A 60 13.81 -4.33 -7.58
CA PHE A 60 13.38 -3.26 -8.47
C PHE A 60 13.22 -1.90 -7.77
N CYS A 61 13.24 -1.88 -6.43
CA CYS A 61 13.02 -0.65 -5.68
C CYS A 61 14.27 0.24 -5.67
N THR A 62 14.25 1.30 -6.48
CA THR A 62 15.35 2.29 -6.56
C THR A 62 15.57 3.08 -5.27
N GLN A 63 14.62 3.05 -4.34
CA GLN A 63 14.68 3.73 -3.04
C GLN A 63 15.10 2.79 -1.90
N MET A 64 15.42 1.51 -2.20
CA MET A 64 15.83 0.51 -1.21
C MET A 64 14.84 0.34 -0.04
N LEU A 65 13.54 0.49 -0.33
CA LEU A 65 12.48 0.25 0.65
C LEU A 65 12.27 -1.25 0.83
N ASP A 66 12.05 -1.66 2.08
CA ASP A 66 11.49 -2.97 2.41
C ASP A 66 9.98 -2.94 2.14
N ILE A 67 9.60 -3.08 0.87
CA ILE A 67 8.22 -2.89 0.41
C ILE A 67 7.22 -3.78 1.19
N PRO A 68 7.46 -5.08 1.43
CA PRO A 68 6.54 -5.88 2.22
C PRO A 68 6.32 -5.33 3.63
N LYS A 69 7.38 -4.88 4.29
CA LYS A 69 7.29 -4.25 5.61
C LYS A 69 6.52 -2.93 5.56
N GLU A 70 6.70 -2.12 4.51
CA GLU A 70 5.92 -0.90 4.35
C GLU A 70 4.44 -1.21 4.10
N LEU A 71 4.11 -2.23 3.29
CA LEU A 71 2.74 -2.69 3.07
C LEU A 71 2.09 -3.22 4.36
N GLN A 72 2.84 -3.91 5.22
CA GLN A 72 2.33 -4.30 6.52
C GLN A 72 1.88 -3.08 7.34
N LYS A 73 2.63 -1.96 7.32
CA LYS A 73 2.19 -0.73 7.99
C LYS A 73 0.92 -0.16 7.36
N VAL A 74 0.80 -0.22 6.03
CA VAL A 74 -0.42 0.21 5.34
C VAL A 74 -1.63 -0.60 5.81
N TYR A 75 -1.48 -1.94 5.88
CA TYR A 75 -2.52 -2.83 6.38
C TYR A 75 -2.87 -2.52 7.84
N GLU A 76 -1.88 -2.36 8.73
CA GLU A 76 -2.12 -2.03 10.13
C GLU A 76 -2.84 -0.67 10.28
N TYR A 77 -2.48 0.30 9.45
CA TYR A 77 -3.02 1.66 9.49
C TYR A 77 -4.44 1.78 8.96
N PHE A 78 -4.77 1.08 7.86
CA PHE A 78 -6.11 1.14 7.25
C PHE A 78 -7.03 -0.03 7.64
N GLY A 79 -6.50 -1.25 7.70
CA GLY A 79 -7.28 -2.49 7.90
C GLY A 79 -7.74 -2.75 9.33
N SER A 80 -7.25 -2.02 10.33
CA SER A 80 -7.67 -2.23 11.73
C SER A 80 -8.72 -1.23 12.21
N GLU A 81 -8.60 0.04 11.83
CA GLU A 81 -9.50 1.12 12.28
C GLU A 81 -10.57 1.52 11.25
N PHE A 82 -10.37 1.18 9.96
CA PHE A 82 -11.18 1.72 8.87
C PHE A 82 -11.79 0.67 7.94
N ASP A 83 -11.71 -0.63 8.28
CA ASP A 83 -12.25 -1.77 7.51
C ASP A 83 -13.80 -1.85 7.50
N HIS A 84 -14.47 -0.70 7.68
CA HIS A 84 -15.92 -0.56 7.73
C HIS A 84 -16.45 0.43 6.68
N PHE A 85 -15.59 0.87 5.75
CA PHE A 85 -15.98 1.72 4.63
C PHE A 85 -16.38 0.92 3.40
#